data_AF-H3BHC6-F1
#
_entry.id   AF-H3BHC6-F1
#
_cell.length_a   1.000
_cell.length_b   1.000
_cell.length_c   1.000
_cell.angle_alpha   90.00
_cell.angle_beta   90.00
_cell.angle_gamma   90.00
#
_symmetry.space_group_name_H-M   'P 1'
#
loop_
_entity.id
_entity.type
_entity.pdbx_description
1 polymer ?
#
loop_
_entity_poly.entity_id
_entity_poly.type
_entity_poly.pdbx_seq_one_letter_code
_entity_poly.pdbx_strand_id
1 'polypeptide(L)'
;VADVMLSFTTFFFLHFRMQVGVAHSEVNPNTRVMNSRGIWLAYMILVGLLHVVLLSIPVLSVSVVWTLTNVIHNLVMYLFLHTVKGTPFETPDQGKARLLTHWEQMDYGVQFTSSRKFLTISPIVLYLLTSFYTKYDPVHFIINTASLLSVLIPKLPQFHGVRIFGINNFYPV
;
A
#
# COMPACT_ATOMS: atom_id res chain seq x y z
N VAL A 1 15.30 -53.67 -24.52
CA VAL A 1 14.01 -53.13 -24.01
C VAL A 1 14.19 -52.54 -22.61
N ALA A 2 14.83 -53.25 -21.67
CA ALA A 2 15.11 -52.74 -20.32
C ALA A 2 15.97 -51.45 -20.31
N ASP A 3 17.01 -51.35 -21.14
CA ASP A 3 17.88 -50.15 -21.19
C ASP A 3 17.18 -48.90 -21.73
N VAL A 4 16.21 -49.06 -22.62
CA VAL A 4 15.42 -47.96 -23.17
C VAL A 4 14.44 -47.43 -22.12
N MET A 5 13.85 -48.32 -21.31
CA MET A 5 13.02 -47.91 -20.17
C MET A 5 13.86 -47.22 -19.08
N LEU A 6 15.07 -47.70 -18.80
CA LEU A 6 15.95 -47.08 -17.80
C LEU A 6 16.36 -45.67 -18.24
N SER A 7 16.68 -45.48 -19.52
CA SER A 7 17.01 -44.16 -20.09
C SER A 7 15.83 -43.19 -20.04
N PHE A 8 14.61 -43.64 -20.38
CA PHE A 8 13.40 -42.82 -20.28
C PHE A 8 13.08 -42.42 -18.84
N THR A 9 13.24 -43.34 -17.89
CA THR A 9 12.95 -43.07 -16.47
C THR A 9 13.97 -42.07 -15.91
N THR A 10 15.26 -42.21 -16.27
CA THR A 10 16.32 -41.30 -15.84
C THR A 10 16.19 -39.92 -16.50
N PHE A 11 15.77 -39.86 -17.76
CA PHE A 11 15.49 -38.61 -18.47
C PHE A 11 14.27 -37.86 -17.87
N PHE A 12 13.23 -38.60 -17.48
CA PHE A 12 12.05 -38.04 -16.81
C PHE A 12 12.38 -37.48 -15.42
N PHE A 13 13.26 -38.15 -14.65
CA PHE A 13 13.72 -37.70 -13.33
C PHE A 13 14.75 -36.56 -13.38
N LEU A 14 15.62 -36.51 -14.41
CA LEU A 14 16.57 -35.41 -14.60
C LEU A 14 15.90 -34.10 -15.05
N HIS A 15 14.81 -34.20 -15.81
CA HIS A 15 14.08 -33.02 -16.29
C HIS A 15 13.08 -32.44 -15.26
N PHE A 16 12.67 -33.25 -14.27
CA PHE A 16 11.89 -32.82 -13.12
C PHE A 16 12.73 -32.71 -11.83
N ARG A 17 13.90 -32.07 -11.91
CA ARG A 17 14.43 -31.40 -10.73
C ARG A 17 13.49 -30.26 -10.40
N MET A 18 12.51 -30.49 -9.51
CA MET A 18 11.93 -29.42 -8.73
C MET A 18 13.10 -28.70 -8.06
N GLN A 19 13.49 -27.54 -8.59
CA GLN A 19 14.17 -26.53 -7.82
C GLN A 19 13.18 -26.14 -6.73
N VAL A 20 13.17 -26.91 -5.65
CA VAL A 20 12.68 -26.45 -4.37
C VAL A 20 13.67 -25.37 -3.97
N GLY A 21 13.52 -24.19 -4.58
CA GLY A 21 14.16 -22.99 -4.09
C GLY A 21 13.78 -22.92 -2.62
N VAL A 22 14.78 -22.84 -1.75
CA VAL A 22 14.52 -22.50 -0.36
C VAL A 22 13.78 -21.18 -0.43
N ALA A 23 12.47 -21.19 -0.15
CA ALA A 23 11.70 -19.97 -0.07
C ALA A 23 12.29 -19.21 1.12
N HIS A 24 13.17 -18.26 0.83
CA HIS A 24 13.53 -17.24 1.80
C HIS A 24 12.27 -16.40 2.00
N SER A 25 11.41 -16.84 2.91
CA SER A 25 10.29 -16.02 3.36
C SER A 25 10.89 -14.75 3.93
N GLU A 26 10.45 -13.61 3.41
CA GLU A 26 10.79 -12.32 4.01
C GLU A 26 10.40 -12.36 5.48
N VAL A 27 11.37 -12.13 6.37
CA VAL A 27 11.15 -12.10 7.84
C VAL A 27 10.16 -10.99 8.21
N ASN A 28 10.07 -9.96 7.38
CA ASN A 28 9.06 -8.91 7.51
C ASN A 28 8.31 -8.74 6.18
N PRO A 29 7.08 -9.29 6.06
CA PRO A 29 6.29 -9.16 4.84
C PRO A 29 5.97 -7.71 4.43
N ASN A 30 5.92 -6.76 5.39
CA ASN A 30 5.58 -5.36 5.11
C ASN A 30 6.61 -4.66 4.20
N THR A 31 7.84 -5.17 4.12
CA THR A 31 8.88 -4.59 3.27
C THR A 31 8.57 -4.78 1.79
N ARG A 32 7.91 -5.89 1.42
CA ARG A 32 7.73 -6.27 0.01
C ARG A 32 6.30 -6.48 -0.44
N VAL A 33 5.34 -6.61 0.48
CA VAL A 33 3.92 -6.87 0.16
C VAL A 33 3.39 -5.91 -0.91
N MET A 34 3.68 -4.62 -0.76
CA MET A 34 3.17 -3.60 -1.67
C MET A 34 3.84 -3.62 -3.07
N ASN A 35 4.88 -4.42 -3.32
CA ASN A 35 5.48 -4.55 -4.65
C ASN A 35 4.69 -5.45 -5.61
N SER A 36 3.73 -6.22 -5.10
CA SER A 36 2.93 -7.11 -5.93
C SER A 36 1.94 -6.33 -6.81
N ARG A 37 1.92 -6.66 -8.11
CA ARG A 37 0.92 -6.12 -9.06
C ARG A 37 -0.50 -6.49 -8.67
N GLY A 38 -0.70 -7.66 -8.06
CA GLY A 38 -2.00 -8.09 -7.57
C GLY A 38 -2.55 -7.18 -6.47
N ILE A 39 -1.67 -6.68 -5.58
CA ILE A 39 -2.06 -5.74 -4.54
C ILE A 39 -2.42 -4.37 -5.12
N TRP A 40 -1.68 -3.91 -6.15
CA TRP A 40 -2.03 -2.66 -6.82
C TRP A 40 -3.40 -2.74 -7.50
N LEU A 41 -3.68 -3.87 -8.17
CA LEU A 41 -4.98 -4.13 -8.78
C LEU A 41 -6.09 -4.18 -7.72
N ALA A 42 -5.89 -4.94 -6.64
CA ALA A 42 -6.85 -5.05 -5.55
C ALA A 42 -7.14 -3.69 -4.91
N TYR A 43 -6.11 -2.86 -4.71
CA TYR A 43 -6.27 -1.48 -4.23
C TYR A 43 -7.16 -0.65 -5.18
N MET A 44 -6.90 -0.67 -6.49
CA MET A 44 -7.69 0.08 -7.47
C MET A 44 -9.15 -0.40 -7.51
N ILE A 45 -9.36 -1.72 -7.44
CA ILE A 45 -10.69 -2.32 -7.35
C ILE A 45 -11.40 -1.86 -6.07
N LEU A 46 -10.72 -1.88 -4.92
CA LEU A 46 -11.32 -1.49 -3.65
C LEU A 46 -11.75 0.00 -3.65
N VAL A 47 -10.94 0.88 -4.23
CA VAL A 47 -11.30 2.30 -4.40
C VAL A 47 -12.51 2.44 -5.33
N GLY A 48 -12.53 1.71 -6.45
CA GLY A 48 -13.68 1.71 -7.37
C GLY A 48 -14.96 1.17 -6.73
N LEU A 49 -14.86 0.08 -5.97
CA LEU A 49 -15.99 -0.50 -5.24
C LEU A 49 -16.52 0.46 -4.18
N LEU A 50 -15.65 1.11 -3.39
CA LEU A 50 -16.05 2.16 -2.46
C LEU A 50 -16.88 3.24 -3.18
N HIS A 51 -16.40 3.71 -4.33
CA HIS A 51 -17.09 4.74 -5.11
C HIS A 51 -18.46 4.27 -5.60
N VAL A 52 -18.57 3.05 -6.13
CA VAL A 52 -19.84 2.47 -6.60
C VAL A 52 -20.83 2.29 -5.45
N VAL A 53 -20.36 1.83 -4.28
CA VAL A 53 -21.19 1.70 -3.08
C VAL A 53 -21.75 3.06 -2.67
N LEU A 54 -20.93 4.12 -2.66
CA LEU A 54 -21.37 5.47 -2.34
C LEU A 54 -22.35 6.05 -3.37
N LEU A 55 -22.13 5.79 -4.67
CA LEU A 55 -23.05 6.19 -5.74
C LEU A 55 -24.42 5.50 -5.63
N SER A 56 -24.48 4.33 -5.00
CA SER A 56 -25.72 3.58 -4.80
C SER A 56 -26.63 4.19 -3.72
N ILE A 57 -26.17 5.24 -3.01
CA ILE A 57 -26.94 5.92 -1.96
C ILE A 57 -27.75 7.07 -2.59
N PRO A 58 -29.09 6.98 -2.66
CA PRO A 58 -29.91 7.88 -3.49
C PRO A 58 -29.99 9.33 -2.99
N VAL A 59 -29.61 9.60 -1.75
CA VAL A 59 -29.64 10.94 -1.16
C VAL A 59 -28.35 11.73 -1.41
N LEU A 60 -27.31 11.10 -1.94
CA LEU A 60 -26.02 11.75 -2.17
C LEU A 60 -25.92 12.29 -3.60
N SER A 61 -25.50 13.54 -3.73
CA SER A 61 -25.14 14.09 -5.04
C SER A 61 -23.81 13.52 -5.52
N VAL A 62 -23.60 13.50 -6.84
CA VAL A 62 -22.34 13.00 -7.44
C VAL A 62 -21.12 13.72 -6.87
N SER A 63 -21.18 15.04 -6.68
CA SER A 63 -20.07 15.84 -6.11
C SER A 63 -19.76 15.45 -4.65
N VAL A 64 -20.79 15.17 -3.85
CA VAL A 64 -20.63 14.65 -2.47
C VAL A 64 -20.00 13.27 -2.50
N VAL A 65 -20.44 12.37 -3.38
CA VAL A 65 -19.88 11.02 -3.51
C VAL A 65 -18.39 11.05 -3.85
N TRP A 66 -17.96 11.89 -4.80
CA TRP A 66 -16.54 12.06 -5.10
C TRP A 66 -15.73 12.55 -3.90
N THR A 67 -16.27 13.53 -3.17
CA THR A 67 -15.62 14.05 -1.95
C THR A 67 -15.52 12.99 -0.86
N LEU A 68 -16.59 12.23 -0.61
CA LEU A 68 -16.58 11.13 0.36
C LEU A 68 -15.61 10.03 -0.05
N THR A 69 -15.55 9.68 -1.33
CA THR A 69 -14.60 8.70 -1.86
C THR A 69 -13.16 9.13 -1.56
N ASN A 70 -12.82 10.39 -1.88
CA ASN A 70 -11.49 10.94 -1.64
C ASN A 70 -11.15 11.01 -0.14
N VAL A 71 -12.08 11.47 0.71
CA VAL A 71 -11.88 11.58 2.16
C VAL A 71 -11.74 10.22 2.83
N ILE A 72 -12.64 9.28 2.54
CA ILE A 72 -12.59 7.91 3.10
C ILE A 72 -11.32 7.21 2.63
N HIS A 73 -10.98 7.31 1.35
CA HIS A 73 -9.73 6.78 0.83
C HIS A 73 -8.51 7.33 1.59
N ASN A 74 -8.38 8.65 1.73
CA ASN A 74 -7.24 9.25 2.39
C ASN A 74 -7.18 8.91 3.88
N LEU A 75 -8.34 8.83 4.57
CA LEU A 75 -8.42 8.41 5.96
C LEU A 75 -7.95 6.97 6.14
N VAL A 76 -8.47 6.02 5.35
CA VAL A 76 -8.07 4.61 5.41
C VAL A 76 -6.59 4.46 5.09
N MET A 77 -6.09 5.15 4.07
CA MET A 77 -4.67 5.13 3.72
C MET A 77 -3.79 5.73 4.82
N TYR A 78 -4.22 6.80 5.47
CA TYR A 78 -3.50 7.39 6.60
C TYR A 78 -3.42 6.40 7.77
N LEU A 79 -4.54 5.79 8.15
CA LEU A 79 -4.57 4.81 9.23
C LEU A 79 -3.66 3.62 8.93
N PHE A 80 -3.82 3.02 7.75
CA PHE A 80 -3.03 1.85 7.35
C PHE A 80 -1.53 2.15 7.23
N LEU A 81 -1.16 3.24 6.56
CA LEU A 81 0.25 3.53 6.28
C LEU A 81 1.00 4.19 7.44
N HIS A 82 0.33 5.06 8.20
CA HIS A 82 1.01 5.94 9.16
C HIS A 82 0.59 5.72 10.62
N THR A 83 -0.44 4.92 10.88
CA THR A 83 -0.87 4.60 12.26
C THR A 83 -0.56 3.15 12.63
N VAL A 84 -0.81 2.18 11.74
CA VAL A 84 -0.51 0.76 11.99
C VAL A 84 1.00 0.54 12.05
N LYS A 85 1.45 -0.15 13.10
CA LYS A 85 2.85 -0.48 13.39
C LYS A 85 3.07 -1.99 13.51
N GLY A 86 4.33 -2.40 13.44
CA GLY A 86 4.72 -3.80 13.62
C GLY A 86 4.34 -4.66 12.42
N THR A 87 4.42 -5.97 12.61
CA THR A 87 4.09 -6.99 11.62
C THR A 87 2.97 -7.87 12.18
N PRO A 88 1.74 -7.83 11.65
CA PRO A 88 0.58 -8.45 12.30
C PRO A 88 0.68 -9.97 12.54
N PHE A 89 1.54 -10.67 11.79
CA PHE A 89 1.61 -12.14 11.75
C PHE A 89 3.02 -12.70 12.01
N GLU A 90 3.99 -11.87 12.39
CA GLU A 90 5.35 -12.31 12.71
C GLU A 90 5.60 -12.34 14.22
N THR A 91 6.57 -13.17 14.64
CA THR A 91 6.89 -13.53 16.05
C THR A 91 7.00 -12.34 17.02
N PRO A 92 6.88 -12.57 18.35
CA PRO A 92 6.92 -11.51 19.38
C PRO A 92 8.16 -10.60 19.37
N ASP A 93 9.29 -11.08 18.84
CA ASP A 93 10.53 -10.31 18.71
C ASP A 93 10.64 -9.63 17.34
N GLN A 94 9.84 -8.58 17.14
CA GLN A 94 9.82 -7.81 15.89
C GLN A 94 10.96 -6.77 15.79
N GLY A 95 11.85 -6.72 16.79
CA GLY A 95 12.94 -5.75 16.88
C GLY A 95 12.49 -4.30 16.58
N LYS A 96 13.18 -3.63 15.65
CA LYS A 96 12.86 -2.26 15.21
C LYS A 96 11.51 -2.15 14.49
N ALA A 97 11.00 -3.21 13.87
CA ALA A 97 9.74 -3.18 13.11
C ALA A 97 8.52 -2.88 13.99
N ARG A 98 8.55 -3.24 15.28
CA ARG A 98 7.49 -2.93 16.26
C ARG A 98 7.20 -1.44 16.38
N LEU A 99 8.20 -0.59 16.15
CA LEU A 99 8.10 0.86 16.32
C LEU A 99 7.77 1.60 15.02
N LEU A 100 8.10 0.99 13.89
CA LEU A 100 7.94 1.52 12.54
C LEU A 100 6.51 1.34 12.05
N THR A 101 5.98 2.36 11.39
CA THR A 101 4.71 2.30 10.65
C THR A 101 4.86 1.49 9.36
N HIS A 102 3.74 1.06 8.77
CA HIS A 102 3.79 0.32 7.51
C HIS A 102 4.51 1.11 6.39
N TRP A 103 4.31 2.43 6.31
CA TRP A 103 5.04 3.30 5.37
C TRP A 103 6.55 3.33 5.62
N GLU A 104 6.99 3.32 6.87
CA GLU A 104 8.42 3.35 7.20
C GLU A 104 9.09 2.00 6.90
N GLN A 105 8.39 0.89 7.11
CA GLN A 105 8.90 -0.47 6.84
C GLN A 105 8.99 -0.79 5.35
N MET A 106 8.09 -0.25 4.53
CA MET A 106 7.98 -0.58 3.10
C MET A 106 9.29 -0.35 2.34
N ASP A 107 9.63 -1.27 1.45
CA ASP A 107 10.86 -1.27 0.65
C ASP A 107 12.14 -1.05 1.48
N TYR A 108 12.16 -1.58 2.71
CA TYR A 108 13.28 -1.41 3.66
C TYR A 108 13.62 0.06 3.94
N GLY A 109 12.64 0.97 3.83
CA GLY A 109 12.84 2.40 4.02
C GLY A 109 13.40 3.14 2.80
N VAL A 110 13.71 2.45 1.69
CA VAL A 110 14.20 3.07 0.46
C VAL A 110 13.12 4.01 -0.10
N GLN A 111 13.50 5.27 -0.36
CA GLN A 111 12.58 6.29 -0.86
C GLN A 111 12.39 6.19 -2.37
N PHE A 112 11.29 6.77 -2.88
CA PHE A 112 11.01 6.92 -4.32
C PHE A 112 10.97 5.62 -5.15
N THR A 113 10.72 4.49 -4.51
CA THR A 113 10.42 3.21 -5.16
C THR A 113 9.11 3.26 -5.93
N SER A 114 8.89 2.28 -6.81
CA SER A 114 7.66 2.17 -7.60
C SER A 114 6.41 2.10 -6.71
N SER A 115 6.45 1.35 -5.62
CA SER A 115 5.34 1.19 -4.67
C SER A 115 5.06 2.46 -3.89
N ARG A 116 6.10 3.16 -3.41
CA ARG A 116 5.96 4.47 -2.77
C ARG A 116 5.39 5.52 -3.72
N LYS A 117 5.87 5.55 -4.96
CA LYS A 117 5.36 6.45 -6.01
C LYS A 117 3.89 6.16 -6.31
N PHE A 118 3.53 4.90 -6.49
CA PHE A 118 2.14 4.48 -6.68
C PHE A 118 1.24 5.00 -5.55
N LEU A 119 1.55 4.68 -4.29
CA LEU A 119 0.76 5.11 -3.14
C LEU A 119 0.77 6.63 -2.89
N THR A 120 1.73 7.36 -3.46
CA THR A 120 1.78 8.83 -3.40
C THR A 120 0.94 9.46 -4.51
N ILE A 121 1.02 8.91 -5.73
CA ILE A 121 0.33 9.43 -6.91
C ILE A 121 -1.16 9.11 -6.86
N SER A 122 -1.57 7.94 -6.38
CA SER A 122 -2.99 7.54 -6.35
C SER A 122 -3.92 8.54 -5.63
N PRO A 123 -3.64 9.03 -4.40
CA PRO A 123 -4.48 10.06 -3.78
C PRO A 123 -4.46 11.39 -4.54
N ILE A 124 -3.37 11.73 -5.23
CA ILE A 124 -3.29 12.95 -6.06
C ILE A 124 -4.22 12.82 -7.27
N VAL A 125 -4.18 11.69 -7.97
CA VAL A 125 -5.08 11.43 -9.11
C VAL A 125 -6.54 11.44 -8.65
N LEU A 126 -6.86 10.79 -7.53
CA LEU A 126 -8.21 10.80 -6.98
C LEU A 126 -8.68 12.21 -6.60
N TYR A 127 -7.81 13.03 -6.02
CA TYR A 127 -8.07 14.44 -5.72
C TYR A 127 -8.34 15.27 -6.98
N LEU A 128 -7.55 15.09 -8.05
CA LEU A 128 -7.76 15.79 -9.31
C LEU A 128 -9.08 15.41 -9.96
N LEU A 129 -9.42 14.11 -10.00
CA LEU A 129 -10.72 13.62 -10.46
C LEU A 129 -11.85 14.22 -9.63
N THR A 130 -11.71 14.20 -8.30
CA THR A 130 -12.70 14.77 -7.39
C THR A 130 -12.91 16.26 -7.67
N SER A 131 -11.83 17.02 -7.82
CA SER A 131 -11.89 18.46 -8.14
C SER A 131 -12.62 18.75 -9.46
N PHE A 132 -12.38 17.91 -10.47
CA PHE A 132 -13.07 17.98 -11.76
C PHE A 132 -14.59 17.71 -11.62
N TYR A 133 -14.98 16.63 -10.93
CA TYR A 133 -16.39 16.26 -10.76
C TYR A 133 -17.15 17.12 -9.73
N THR A 134 -16.46 17.81 -8.84
CA THR A 134 -17.04 18.84 -7.98
C THR A 134 -17.05 20.22 -8.64
N LYS A 135 -16.65 20.32 -9.92
CA LYS A 135 -16.60 21.58 -10.69
C LYS A 135 -15.81 22.67 -9.97
N TYR A 136 -14.78 22.29 -9.22
CA TYR A 136 -13.96 23.20 -8.42
C TYR A 136 -14.77 24.04 -7.41
N ASP A 137 -15.90 23.53 -6.93
CA ASP A 137 -16.65 24.15 -5.83
C ASP A 137 -15.72 24.39 -4.62
N PRO A 138 -15.69 25.61 -4.05
CA PRO A 138 -14.74 25.96 -2.99
C PRO A 138 -14.84 25.10 -1.73
N VAL A 139 -16.05 24.67 -1.34
CA VAL A 139 -16.25 23.88 -0.12
C VAL A 139 -15.64 22.49 -0.31
N HIS A 140 -15.98 21.84 -1.43
CA HIS A 140 -15.39 20.56 -1.78
C HIS A 140 -13.88 20.67 -1.97
N PHE A 141 -13.38 21.72 -2.61
CA PHE A 141 -11.96 21.93 -2.84
C PHE A 141 -11.15 21.99 -1.53
N ILE A 142 -11.61 22.78 -0.55
CA ILE A 142 -10.93 22.92 0.75
C ILE A 142 -10.90 21.59 1.50
N ILE A 143 -12.04 20.88 1.58
CA ILE A 143 -12.13 19.59 2.26
C ILE A 143 -11.19 18.56 1.62
N ASN A 144 -11.22 18.46 0.29
CA ASN A 144 -10.40 17.50 -0.44
C ASN A 144 -8.91 17.84 -0.37
N THR A 145 -8.55 19.13 -0.35
CA THR A 145 -7.17 19.59 -0.17
C THR A 145 -6.64 19.26 1.21
N ALA A 146 -7.40 19.59 2.27
CA ALA A 146 -7.02 19.27 3.64
C ALA A 146 -6.82 17.76 3.84
N SER A 147 -7.76 16.97 3.30
CA SER A 147 -7.67 15.51 3.27
C SER A 147 -6.42 15.00 2.54
N LEU A 148 -6.10 15.54 1.35
CA LEU A 148 -4.92 15.17 0.59
C LEU A 148 -3.62 15.50 1.35
N LEU A 149 -3.53 16.70 1.93
CA LEU A 149 -2.35 17.12 2.68
C LEU A 149 -2.10 16.22 3.90
N SER A 150 -3.16 15.77 4.58
CA SER A 150 -3.05 14.87 5.74
C SER A 150 -2.33 13.56 5.42
N VAL A 151 -2.47 13.05 4.18
CA VAL A 151 -1.86 11.79 3.75
C VAL A 151 -0.57 11.97 2.94
N LEU A 152 -0.34 13.15 2.34
CA LEU A 152 0.90 13.43 1.60
C LEU A 152 2.04 13.91 2.50
N ILE A 153 1.76 14.77 3.48
CA ILE A 153 2.79 15.32 4.38
C ILE A 153 3.60 14.20 5.04
N PRO A 154 3.00 13.15 5.64
CA PRO A 154 3.74 12.09 6.29
C PRO A 154 4.53 11.17 5.34
N LYS A 155 4.29 11.27 4.02
CA LYS A 155 5.02 10.49 3.00
C LYS A 155 6.31 11.16 2.55
N LEU A 156 6.48 12.45 2.82
CA LEU A 156 7.68 13.19 2.44
C LEU A 156 8.91 12.63 3.16
N PRO A 157 10.08 12.51 2.50
CA PRO A 157 11.29 11.98 3.11
C PRO A 157 11.71 12.68 4.42
N GLN A 158 11.39 13.96 4.57
CA GLN A 158 11.67 14.78 5.76
C GLN A 158 10.94 14.29 7.02
N PHE A 159 9.84 13.55 6.86
CA PHE A 159 9.08 12.98 7.97
C PHE A 159 9.38 11.47 8.17
N HIS A 160 10.37 10.93 7.47
CA HIS A 160 10.77 9.54 7.69
C HIS A 160 11.44 9.38 9.06
N GLY A 161 10.90 8.52 9.91
CA GLY A 161 11.43 8.29 11.26
C GLY A 161 11.12 9.39 12.28
N VAL A 162 10.42 10.45 11.88
CA VAL A 162 10.02 11.57 12.74
C VAL A 162 8.50 11.70 12.70
N ARG A 163 7.84 11.54 13.85
CA ARG A 163 6.42 11.82 13.95
C ARG A 163 6.22 13.33 13.97
N ILE A 164 5.22 13.80 13.21
CA ILE A 164 4.66 15.17 13.20
C ILE A 164 5.16 16.02 14.39
N PHE A 165 5.95 17.06 14.07
CA PHE A 165 6.61 18.00 15.00
C PHE A 165 7.82 17.50 15.81
N GLY A 166 8.44 16.36 15.47
CA GLY A 166 9.75 16.00 16.04
C GLY A 166 9.74 15.64 17.53
N ILE A 167 8.55 15.41 18.11
CA ILE A 167 8.40 15.11 19.55
C ILE A 167 8.85 13.67 19.89
N ASN A 168 9.16 12.84 18.90
CA ASN A 168 9.58 11.46 19.15
C ASN A 168 10.66 10.98 18.17
N ASN A 169 11.92 11.13 18.59
CA ASN A 169 13.02 10.30 18.09
C ASN A 169 12.92 8.91 18.75
N PHE A 170 12.01 8.08 18.23
CA PHE A 170 11.87 6.63 18.46
C PHE A 170 13.12 5.76 18.26
N TYR A 171 14.13 6.26 17.55
CA TYR A 171 15.21 5.41 17.09
C TYR A 171 16.47 5.72 17.88
N PRO A 172 16.93 4.84 18.80
CA PRO A 172 18.33 4.86 19.16
C PRO A 172 19.12 4.63 17.86
N VAL A 173 20.02 5.57 17.57
CA VAL A 173 20.99 5.50 16.47
C VAL A 173 21.79 4.21 16.60
#